data_AF-A0A0H3AAM6-F1
#
_entry.id   AF-A0A0H3AAM6-F1
#
_cell.length_a   1.000
_cell.length_b   1.000
_cell.length_c   1.000
_cell.angle_alpha   90.00
_cell.angle_beta   90.00
_cell.angle_gamma   90.00
#
_symmetry.space_group_name_H-M   'P 1'
#
loop_
_entity.id
_entity.type
_entity.pdbx_description
1 polymer ?
#
loop_
_entity_poly.entity_id
_entity_poly.type
_entity_poly.pdbx_seq_one_letter_code
_entity_poly.pdbx_strand_id
1 'polypeptide(L)'
;MFGRFFTTRPCVGCGFCCTKALCPPARAIFPHLDRCPFLKWEDTRYICMLARDSEEHARMLGIGEGCIRPFNRWRRDVRRRV
;
A
#
# COMPACT_ATOMS: atom_id res chain seq x y z
N MET A 1 29.82 0.88 14.42
CA MET A 1 28.50 0.21 14.33
C MET A 1 27.57 1.10 13.50
N PHE A 2 27.55 0.94 12.17
CA PHE A 2 26.76 1.77 11.27
C PHE A 2 25.29 1.29 11.23
N GLY A 3 24.52 1.64 12.26
CA GLY A 3 23.08 1.39 12.28
C GLY A 3 22.37 2.35 11.34
N ARG A 4 21.96 1.88 10.15
CA ARG A 4 21.09 2.62 9.25
C ARG A 4 19.77 2.92 9.96
N PHE A 5 19.58 4.17 10.36
CA PHE A 5 18.29 4.75 10.74
C PHE A 5 17.33 4.72 9.55
N PHE A 6 16.66 3.59 9.29
CA PHE A 6 15.49 3.59 8.43
C PHE A 6 14.34 4.23 9.21
N THR A 7 14.21 5.54 9.09
CA THR A 7 13.02 6.26 9.58
C THR A 7 11.80 5.69 8.86
N THR A 8 10.99 4.92 9.58
CA THR A 8 9.73 4.39 9.08
C THR A 8 8.77 5.57 8.90
N ARG A 9 8.67 6.09 7.67
CA ARG A 9 7.73 7.19 7.37
C ARG A 9 6.30 6.64 7.41
N PRO A 10 5.30 7.34 7.94
CA PRO A 10 3.94 6.79 8.18
C PRO A 10 3.25 6.32 6.90
N CYS A 11 2.43 5.27 6.86
CA CYS A 11 1.70 4.93 5.63
C CYS A 11 0.65 6.02 5.32
N VAL A 12 0.79 6.73 4.19
CA VAL A 12 -0.11 7.86 3.83
C VAL A 12 -1.15 7.51 2.77
N GLY A 13 -1.34 6.22 2.44
CA GLY A 13 -2.30 5.81 1.42
C GLY A 13 -1.95 6.33 0.01
N CYS A 14 -0.66 6.49 -0.33
CA CYS A 14 -0.27 6.98 -1.66
C CYS A 14 -0.54 6.00 -2.80
N GLY A 15 -0.87 4.74 -2.52
CA GLY A 15 -1.13 3.70 -3.52
C GLY A 15 0.11 3.07 -4.16
N PHE A 16 1.31 3.64 -3.98
CA PHE A 16 2.55 3.19 -4.67
C PHE A 16 2.82 1.68 -4.57
N CYS A 17 2.68 1.08 -3.39
CA CYS A 17 2.94 -0.35 -3.23
C CYS A 17 1.88 -1.19 -3.95
N CYS A 18 0.61 -0.81 -3.83
CA CYS A 18 -0.53 -1.55 -4.39
C CYS A 18 -0.64 -1.43 -5.93
N THR A 19 -0.13 -0.35 -6.52
CA THR A 19 -0.16 -0.15 -7.98
C THR A 19 0.99 -0.83 -8.71
N LYS A 20 2.03 -1.29 -7.99
CA LYS A 20 3.20 -1.93 -8.58
C LYS A 20 2.97 -3.40 -8.92
N ALA A 21 2.22 -4.11 -8.10
CA ALA A 21 1.85 -5.50 -8.31
C ALA A 21 0.65 -5.87 -7.43
N LEU A 22 -0.11 -6.88 -7.85
CA LEU A 22 -1.07 -7.53 -6.96
C LEU A 22 -0.34 -8.17 -5.77
N CYS A 23 -0.84 -7.95 -4.56
CA CYS A 23 -0.38 -8.70 -3.39
C CYS A 23 -0.87 -10.16 -3.45
N PRO A 24 -0.26 -11.08 -2.69
CA PRO A 24 -0.64 -12.50 -2.72
C PRO A 24 -2.14 -12.76 -2.49
N PRO A 25 -2.81 -12.12 -1.51
CA PRO A 25 -4.26 -12.28 -1.34
C PRO A 25 -5.06 -11.81 -2.57
N ALA A 26 -4.70 -10.66 -3.14
CA ALA A 26 -5.38 -10.15 -4.33
C ALA A 26 -5.15 -11.04 -5.56
N ARG A 27 -3.95 -11.60 -5.73
CA ARG A 27 -3.63 -12.51 -6.83
C ARG A 27 -4.35 -13.85 -6.71
N ALA A 28 -4.54 -14.36 -5.49
CA ALA A 28 -5.30 -15.58 -5.25
C ALA A 28 -6.77 -15.43 -5.66
N ILE A 29 -7.36 -14.25 -5.44
CA ILE A 29 -8.76 -13.96 -5.80
C ILE A 29 -8.87 -13.54 -7.28
N PHE A 30 -7.90 -12.78 -7.79
CA PHE A 30 -7.92 -12.18 -9.12
C PHE A 30 -6.63 -12.50 -9.91
N PRO A 31 -6.43 -13.75 -10.34
CA PRO A 31 -5.17 -14.18 -10.95
C PRO A 31 -4.81 -13.42 -12.23
N HIS A 32 -5.82 -13.03 -13.01
CA HIS A 32 -5.66 -12.44 -14.34
C HIS A 32 -5.76 -10.91 -14.37
N LEU A 33 -5.88 -10.23 -13.24
CA LEU A 33 -5.97 -8.77 -13.21
C LEU A 33 -4.59 -8.13 -13.06
N ASP A 34 -4.43 -6.98 -13.72
CA ASP A 34 -3.24 -6.13 -13.57
C ASP A 34 -3.39 -5.11 -12.44
N ARG A 35 -4.64 -4.79 -12.06
CA ARG A 35 -4.96 -3.84 -10.98
C ARG A 35 -5.84 -4.49 -9.93
N CYS A 36 -5.53 -4.22 -8.67
CA CYS A 36 -6.25 -4.79 -7.53
C CYS A 36 -7.62 -4.10 -7.36
N PRO A 37 -8.76 -4.82 -7.46
CA PRO A 37 -10.09 -4.25 -7.26
C PRO A 37 -10.32 -3.71 -5.84
N PHE A 38 -9.58 -4.22 -4.85
CA PHE A 38 -9.65 -3.78 -3.46
C PHE A 38 -8.93 -2.45 -3.19
N LEU A 39 -8.14 -1.93 -4.14
CA LEU A 39 -7.51 -0.63 -4.00
C LEU A 39 -8.52 0.46 -4.42
N LYS A 40 -9.07 1.19 -3.45
CA LYS A 40 -10.06 2.24 -3.69
C LYS A 40 -9.49 3.61 -3.35
N TRP A 41 -9.83 4.61 -4.15
CA TRP A 41 -9.54 6.00 -3.84
C TRP A 41 -10.69 6.59 -3.03
N GLU A 42 -10.42 6.96 -1.78
CA GLU A 42 -11.35 7.67 -0.90
C GLU A 42 -10.84 9.10 -0.69
N ASP A 43 -11.51 10.05 -1.35
CA ASP A 43 -11.30 11.50 -1.33
C ASP A 43 -9.85 11.97 -1.50
N THR A 44 -9.01 11.76 -0.49
CA THR A 44 -7.64 12.26 -0.37
C THR A 44 -6.58 11.17 -0.48
N ARG A 45 -6.93 9.87 -0.43
CA ARG A 45 -5.94 8.78 -0.41
C ARG A 45 -6.51 7.44 -0.90
N TYR A 46 -5.60 6.51 -1.18
CA TYR A 46 -5.97 5.11 -1.40
C TYR A 46 -6.17 4.35 -0.09
N ILE A 47 -7.21 3.52 -0.08
CA ILE A 47 -7.54 2.54 0.96
C ILE A 47 -7.56 1.15 0.33
N CYS A 48 -7.04 0.15 1.05
CA CYS A 48 -7.15 -1.25 0.67
C CYS A 48 -8.34 -1.86 1.42
N MET A 49 -9.37 -2.29 0.71
CA MET A 49 -10.58 -2.83 1.33
C MET A 49 -10.30 -4.11 2.13
N LEU A 50 -9.41 -5.00 1.66
CA LEU A 50 -9.01 -6.18 2.45
C LEU A 50 -8.42 -5.81 3.81
N ALA A 51 -7.58 -4.77 3.85
CA ALA A 51 -6.97 -4.31 5.10
C ALA A 51 -7.95 -3.52 5.98
N ARG A 52 -8.95 -2.88 5.38
CA ARG A 52 -10.04 -2.23 6.11
C ARG A 52 -10.94 -3.26 6.79
N ASP A 53 -11.24 -4.34 6.09
CA ASP A 53 -12.20 -5.36 6.53
C ASP A 53 -11.55 -6.47 7.37
N SER A 54 -10.21 -6.55 7.40
CA SER A 54 -9.46 -7.56 8.15
C SER A 54 -8.12 -7.03 8.64
N GLU A 55 -7.97 -6.97 9.97
CA GLU A 55 -6.71 -6.58 10.63
C GLU A 55 -5.57 -7.58 10.33
N GLU A 56 -5.88 -8.87 10.21
CA GLU A 56 -4.92 -9.89 9.79
C GLU A 56 -4.32 -9.58 8.41
N HIS A 57 -5.17 -9.22 7.44
CA HIS A 57 -4.72 -8.80 6.12
C HIS A 57 -3.93 -7.49 6.19
N ALA A 58 -4.34 -6.53 7.03
CA ALA A 58 -3.60 -5.29 7.22
C ALA A 58 -2.17 -5.56 7.72
N ARG A 59 -2.03 -6.38 8.77
CA ARG A 59 -0.75 -6.77 9.36
C ARG A 59 0.11 -7.59 8.40
N MET A 60 -0.48 -8.60 7.75
CA MET A 60 0.22 -9.44 6.76
C MET A 60 0.82 -8.60 5.63
N LEU A 61 0.08 -7.60 5.15
CA LEU A 61 0.49 -6.74 4.04
C LEU A 61 1.33 -5.53 4.48
N GLY A 62 1.54 -5.34 5.79
CA GLY A 62 2.21 -4.16 6.34
C GLY A 62 1.49 -2.85 6.00
N ILE A 63 0.17 -2.89 5.82
CA ILE A 63 -0.64 -1.70 5.50
C ILE A 63 -0.87 -0.94 6.80
N GLY A 64 -0.26 0.25 6.91
CA GLY A 64 -0.34 1.08 8.12
C GLY A 64 0.99 1.20 8.85
N GLU A 65 1.84 0.16 8.77
CA GLU A 65 3.14 -0.01 9.45
C GLU A 65 4.25 0.97 9.00
N GLY A 66 3.92 1.91 8.12
CA GLY A 66 4.87 2.87 7.58
C GLY A 66 5.32 2.55 6.16
N CYS A 67 6.44 3.15 5.76
CA CYS A 67 6.96 3.10 4.42
C CYS A 67 8.47 3.09 4.45
N ILE A 68 9.01 1.97 4.01
CA ILE A 68 10.45 1.70 3.91
C ILE A 68 11.01 2.04 2.53
N ARG A 69 10.24 2.71 1.66
CA ARG A 69 10.67 3.07 0.29
C ARG A 69 11.21 4.52 0.29
N PRO A 70 12.53 4.74 0.48
CA PRO A 70 13.09 6.08 0.69
C PRO A 70 12.86 7.02 -0.50
N PHE A 71 12.81 6.46 -1.72
CA PHE A 71 12.62 7.20 -2.97
C PHE A 71 11.16 7.29 -3.44
N ASN A 72 10.20 6.79 -2.66
CA ASN A 72 8.78 6.90 -3.01
C ASN A 72 8.31 8.37 -2.88
N ARG A 73 8.31 9.09 -4.01
CA ARG A 73 7.88 10.49 -4.08
C ARG A 73 6.37 10.66 -3.95
N TRP A 74 5.57 9.63 -4.22
CA TRP A 74 4.09 9.71 -4.17
C TRP A 74 3.57 10.04 -2.77
N ARG A 75 4.37 9.80 -1.73
CA ARG A 75 4.04 10.20 -0.36
C ARG A 75 3.90 11.71 -0.16
N ARG A 76 4.57 12.50 -1.01
CA ARG A 76 4.52 13.97 -1.01
C ARG A 76 3.50 14.54 -2.00
N ASP A 77 2.86 13.67 -2.77
CA ASP A 77 1.93 14.01 -3.86
C ASP A 77 0.88 12.89 -3.93
N VAL A 78 0.03 12.80 -2.90
CA VAL A 78 -1.02 11.79 -2.84
C VAL A 78 -2.17 12.25 -3.75
N ARG A 79 -2.43 11.50 -4.82
CA ARG A 79 -3.46 11.78 -5.83
C ARG A 79 -3.88 10.51 -6.55
N ARG A 80 -5.08 10.53 -7.11
CA ARG A 80 -5.64 9.42 -7.91
C ARG A 80 -4.80 9.23 -9.18
N ARG A 81 -4.37 7.99 -9.42
CA ARG A 81 -3.49 7.55 -10.52
C ARG A 81 -3.99 6.29 -11.23
N VAL A 82 -4.74 5.46 -10.51
CA VAL A 82 -5.46 4.31 -11.02
C VAL A 82 -6.96 4.54 -10.94
#